data_AF-A0A9E5SUE7-F1
#
_entry.id   AF-A0A9E5SUE7-F1
#
_cell.length_a   1.000
_cell.length_b   1.000
_cell.length_c   1.000
_cell.angle_alpha   90.00
_cell.angle_beta   90.00
_cell.angle_gamma   90.00
#
_symmetry.space_group_name_H-M   'P 1'
#
loop_
_entity.id
_entity.type
_entity.pdbx_description
1 polymer ?
#
loop_
_entity_poly.entity_id
_entity_poly.type
_entity_poly.pdbx_seq_one_letter_code
_entity_poly.pdbx_strand_id
1 'polypeptide(L)'
;MNITIYRGTQEIGGILIELKTAQTRLLVDAGYPLFLKGQPIDDSVARLPADKLLELGVLPGIAGLYAWDEPDFDAAVISHAHIDHYGLLKYLHPAIPVWLSEGTQKIIELSQRFRAVDNFPVNVRRFRMYEPFTVGDIRIRPYLMDHSAFDAAAFEFAAEGKTVIYSGDCRGHGRKAVCLDRFIRRATKQADVLLTEGTMLGRPDEAVPTEDELQKVITKAAAASRGPVLFQCSSQNIDRLVTFYKAALSTGRLFVVDVYTANVLHELHMTGTRIPYPSRAYPHIRVFYPKELTQKIFDKIGEEYARRFSPFWISREQVAQKQENIMMNVRPSMQRDIAKCGLHGGLFIYSLWDGYRGEKYQQDFEAYLQGIGFSCRSIHTSGHAAANDIQRMVAKLDPKKIVPVHTMDPQAFRSFSDKVVLQENGKEFAV
;
A
#
# COMPACT_ATOMS: atom_id res chain seq x y z
N MET A 1 22.52 -20.66 -5.21
CA MET A 1 21.65 -19.61 -4.66
C MET A 1 20.45 -20.34 -4.11
N ASN A 2 20.11 -20.05 -2.87
CA ASN A 2 18.99 -20.66 -2.16
C ASN A 2 17.97 -19.59 -1.79
N ILE A 3 16.73 -20.03 -1.61
CA ILE A 3 15.61 -19.21 -1.15
C ILE A 3 15.02 -19.86 0.09
N THR A 4 14.74 -19.06 1.11
CA THR A 4 13.92 -19.46 2.25
C THR A 4 12.77 -18.47 2.39
N ILE A 5 11.54 -18.95 2.31
CA ILE A 5 10.36 -18.11 2.54
C ILE A 5 9.98 -18.32 4.00
N TYR A 6 10.33 -17.40 4.89
CA TYR A 6 9.97 -17.50 6.30
C TYR A 6 8.48 -17.27 6.52
N ARG A 7 7.86 -16.46 5.65
CA ARG A 7 6.44 -16.16 5.68
C ARG A 7 5.90 -15.82 4.28
N GLY A 8 4.66 -16.24 4.03
CA GLY A 8 3.87 -15.82 2.87
C GLY A 8 3.55 -16.91 1.85
N THR A 9 3.86 -18.19 2.10
CA THR A 9 3.52 -19.26 1.13
C THR A 9 2.04 -19.67 1.12
N GLN A 10 1.32 -19.43 2.23
CA GLN A 10 -0.07 -19.86 2.45
C GLN A 10 -0.90 -18.78 3.18
N GLU A 11 -0.45 -17.53 3.13
CA GLU A 11 -1.18 -16.41 3.73
C GLU A 11 -1.00 -15.13 2.92
N ILE A 12 -1.93 -14.19 3.13
CA ILE A 12 -1.84 -12.83 2.61
C ILE A 12 -1.11 -11.97 3.64
N GLY A 13 -0.06 -11.32 3.20
CA GLY A 13 0.73 -10.36 3.96
C GLY A 13 1.82 -10.98 4.82
N GLY A 14 2.75 -10.13 5.25
CA GLY A 14 3.86 -10.52 6.11
C GLY A 14 5.07 -11.05 5.35
N ILE A 15 5.24 -10.67 4.08
CA ILE A 15 6.30 -11.25 3.24
C ILE A 15 7.67 -11.08 3.91
N LEU A 16 8.35 -12.22 4.05
CA LEU A 16 9.66 -12.32 4.67
C LEU A 16 10.44 -13.44 3.98
N ILE A 17 11.28 -13.07 3.01
CA ILE A 17 11.98 -14.01 2.14
C ILE A 17 13.48 -13.76 2.24
N GLU A 18 14.28 -14.80 2.45
CA GLU A 18 15.74 -14.74 2.35
C GLU A 18 16.21 -15.30 1.01
N LEU A 19 17.09 -14.55 0.37
CA LEU A 19 17.92 -15.00 -0.75
C LEU A 19 19.37 -15.14 -0.24
N LYS A 20 19.94 -16.33 -0.42
CA LYS A 20 21.28 -16.65 0.06
C LYS A 20 22.18 -17.18 -1.05
N THR A 21 23.36 -16.58 -1.19
CA THR A 21 24.47 -17.09 -2.00
C THR A 21 25.55 -17.66 -1.07
N ALA A 22 26.67 -18.10 -1.63
CA ALA A 22 27.83 -18.47 -0.83
C ALA A 22 28.42 -17.30 -0.01
N GLN A 23 28.14 -16.05 -0.40
CA GLN A 23 28.78 -14.84 0.18
C GLN A 23 27.79 -13.83 0.75
N THR A 24 26.51 -13.89 0.35
CA THR A 24 25.54 -12.83 0.65
C THR A 24 24.26 -13.42 1.24
N ARG A 25 23.73 -12.81 2.30
CA ARG A 25 22.38 -13.03 2.85
C ARG A 25 21.56 -11.75 2.67
N LEU A 26 20.53 -11.83 1.84
CA LEU A 26 19.65 -10.70 1.51
C LEU A 26 18.22 -11.01 1.98
N LEU A 27 17.65 -10.10 2.77
CA LEU A 27 16.23 -10.14 3.08
C LEU A 27 15.42 -9.38 2.01
N VAL A 28 14.32 -9.96 1.55
CA VAL A 28 13.34 -9.37 0.63
C VAL A 28 12.03 -9.22 1.38
N ASP A 29 11.63 -7.95 1.56
CA ASP A 29 10.57 -7.49 2.46
C ASP A 29 10.75 -7.89 3.94
N ALA A 30 10.12 -7.13 4.83
CA ALA A 30 10.12 -7.31 6.27
C ALA A 30 8.69 -7.10 6.80
N GLY A 31 7.75 -7.89 6.30
CA GLY A 31 6.33 -7.67 6.47
C GLY A 31 5.75 -8.07 7.82
N TYR A 32 4.87 -7.23 8.39
CA TYR A 32 4.03 -7.63 9.52
C TYR A 32 2.85 -8.49 9.02
N PRO A 33 2.58 -9.66 9.61
CA PRO A 33 1.50 -10.52 9.13
C PRO A 33 0.13 -9.86 9.25
N LEU A 34 -0.76 -10.08 8.28
CA LEU A 34 -2.17 -9.68 8.39
C LEU A 34 -3.05 -10.80 8.97
N PHE A 35 -2.57 -12.04 8.87
CA PHE A 35 -3.20 -13.22 9.41
C PHE A 35 -2.23 -13.98 10.31
N LEU A 36 -2.76 -14.61 11.36
CA LEU A 36 -2.02 -15.54 12.18
C LEU A 36 -2.87 -16.79 12.38
N LYS A 37 -2.33 -17.96 12.02
CA LYS A 37 -3.05 -19.25 12.09
C LYS A 37 -4.41 -19.21 11.36
N GLY A 38 -4.45 -18.54 10.20
CA GLY A 38 -5.63 -18.42 9.34
C GLY A 38 -6.69 -17.42 9.82
N GLN A 39 -6.43 -16.65 10.87
CA GLN A 39 -7.34 -15.62 11.38
C GLN A 39 -6.73 -14.22 11.23
N PRO A 40 -7.52 -13.18 10.93
CA PRO A 40 -7.04 -11.81 10.96
C PRO A 40 -6.38 -11.49 12.32
N ILE A 41 -5.21 -10.87 12.27
CA ILE A 41 -4.49 -10.49 13.48
C ILE A 41 -5.12 -9.23 14.09
N ASP A 42 -5.26 -9.20 15.41
CA ASP A 42 -5.76 -8.02 16.11
C ASP A 42 -4.66 -6.95 16.24
N ASP A 43 -5.03 -5.67 16.08
CA ASP A 43 -4.10 -4.54 16.18
C ASP A 43 -3.34 -4.47 17.52
N SER A 44 -3.91 -5.00 18.60
CA SER A 44 -3.27 -5.06 19.91
C SER A 44 -2.06 -5.99 19.93
N VAL A 45 -2.02 -7.01 19.06
CA VAL A 45 -0.89 -7.95 18.96
C VAL A 45 0.37 -7.20 18.56
N ALA A 46 0.28 -6.20 17.67
CA ALA A 46 1.43 -5.42 17.19
C ALA A 46 2.14 -4.63 18.30
N ARG A 47 1.51 -4.48 19.47
CA ARG A 47 2.00 -3.77 20.66
C ARG A 47 2.64 -4.71 21.69
N LEU A 48 2.57 -6.02 21.48
CA LEU A 48 3.20 -6.98 22.38
C LEU A 48 4.73 -6.86 22.31
N PRO A 49 5.44 -7.17 23.42
CA PRO A 49 6.89 -7.25 23.44
C PRO A 49 7.44 -8.30 22.46
N ALA A 50 8.69 -8.14 22.02
CA ALA A 50 9.29 -8.96 20.97
C ALA A 50 9.36 -10.46 21.30
N ASP A 51 9.64 -10.83 22.55
CA ASP A 51 9.63 -12.22 23.03
C ASP A 51 8.25 -12.87 22.85
N LYS A 52 7.16 -12.13 23.10
CA LYS A 52 5.80 -12.60 22.86
C LYS A 52 5.46 -12.69 21.38
N LEU A 53 5.97 -11.79 20.56
CA LEU A 53 5.81 -11.89 19.11
C LEU A 53 6.56 -13.08 18.51
N LEU A 54 7.72 -13.44 19.07
CA LEU A 54 8.45 -14.67 18.73
C LEU A 54 7.64 -15.91 19.14
N GLU A 55 7.12 -15.95 20.37
CA GLU A 55 6.30 -17.05 20.89
C GLU A 55 5.04 -17.29 20.04
N LEU A 56 4.36 -16.19 19.64
CA LEU A 56 3.18 -16.24 18.78
C LEU A 56 3.51 -16.60 17.33
N GLY A 57 4.79 -16.55 16.95
CA GLY A 57 5.24 -16.71 15.58
C GLY A 57 4.82 -15.56 14.68
N VAL A 58 4.64 -14.34 15.22
CA VAL A 58 4.53 -13.08 14.45
C VAL A 58 5.91 -12.67 13.93
N LEU A 59 6.91 -12.74 14.80
CA LEU A 59 8.32 -12.68 14.45
C LEU A 59 8.84 -14.11 14.27
N PRO A 60 9.32 -14.51 13.08
CA PRO A 60 10.00 -15.79 12.92
C PRO A 60 11.38 -15.74 13.59
N GLY A 61 11.82 -16.79 14.28
CA GLY A 61 13.17 -16.83 14.87
C GLY A 61 14.25 -16.98 13.82
N ILE A 62 14.81 -15.87 13.33
CA ILE A 62 15.83 -15.83 12.27
C ILE A 62 17.12 -15.29 12.85
N ALA A 63 18.14 -16.14 12.97
CA ALA A 63 19.42 -15.76 13.54
C ALA A 63 20.12 -14.67 12.70
N GLY A 64 20.59 -13.64 13.41
CA GLY A 64 21.36 -12.52 12.86
C GLY A 64 20.53 -11.46 12.15
N LEU A 65 19.20 -11.53 12.26
CA LEU A 65 18.30 -10.56 11.63
C LEU A 65 17.91 -9.42 12.58
N TYR A 66 17.70 -9.73 13.86
CA TYR A 66 17.05 -8.81 14.78
C TYR A 66 18.05 -8.01 15.61
N ALA A 67 17.59 -6.89 16.18
CA ALA A 67 18.43 -5.96 16.96
C ALA A 67 19.11 -6.56 18.20
N TRP A 68 18.70 -7.76 18.64
CA TRP A 68 19.30 -8.48 19.75
C TRP A 68 20.28 -9.59 19.32
N ASP A 69 20.48 -9.79 18.01
CA ASP A 69 21.42 -10.77 17.45
C ASP A 69 22.72 -10.09 16.97
N GLU A 70 23.78 -10.87 16.77
CA GLU A 70 24.93 -10.43 15.96
C GLU A 70 24.52 -10.38 14.47
N PRO A 71 24.68 -9.25 13.77
CA PRO A 71 24.14 -9.08 12.42
C PRO A 71 24.81 -10.01 11.40
N ASP A 72 24.00 -10.76 10.65
CA ASP A 72 24.46 -11.72 9.64
C ASP A 72 23.75 -11.54 8.28
N PHE A 73 23.03 -10.43 8.08
CA PHE A 73 22.44 -10.07 6.79
C PHE A 73 23.16 -8.87 6.17
N ASP A 74 23.47 -8.96 4.88
CA ASP A 74 24.14 -7.89 4.13
C ASP A 74 23.22 -6.71 3.84
N ALA A 75 21.92 -6.98 3.65
CA ALA A 75 20.89 -5.97 3.53
C ALA A 75 19.48 -6.55 3.63
N ALA A 76 18.51 -5.64 3.76
CA ALA A 76 17.11 -5.88 3.38
C ALA A 76 16.74 -5.00 2.17
N VAL A 77 15.87 -5.48 1.29
CA VAL A 77 15.25 -4.70 0.21
C VAL A 77 13.74 -4.73 0.34
N ILE A 78 13.10 -3.56 0.30
CA ILE A 78 11.64 -3.44 0.50
C ILE A 78 10.96 -3.03 -0.79
N SER A 79 9.94 -3.77 -1.18
CA SER A 79 9.15 -3.56 -2.39
C SER A 79 8.30 -2.31 -2.31
N HIS A 80 7.58 -2.09 -1.21
CA HIS A 80 6.67 -0.96 -1.06
C HIS A 80 6.24 -0.69 0.40
N ALA A 81 5.50 0.41 0.59
CA ALA A 81 5.14 0.94 1.91
C ALA A 81 3.77 0.47 2.45
N HIS A 82 3.40 -0.80 2.27
CA HIS A 82 2.34 -1.41 3.08
C HIS A 82 2.93 -2.18 4.25
N ILE A 83 2.21 -2.20 5.38
CA ILE A 83 2.75 -2.71 6.66
C ILE A 83 3.12 -4.19 6.59
N ASP A 84 2.48 -4.92 5.70
CA ASP A 84 2.72 -6.32 5.41
C ASP A 84 3.94 -6.59 4.52
N HIS A 85 4.71 -5.54 4.20
CA HIS A 85 6.02 -5.60 3.53
C HIS A 85 7.15 -4.89 4.29
N TYR A 86 6.86 -4.00 5.25
CA TYR A 86 7.90 -3.30 6.02
C TYR A 86 7.68 -3.27 7.54
N GLY A 87 6.54 -3.73 8.04
CA GLY A 87 6.12 -3.53 9.43
C GLY A 87 7.02 -4.17 10.50
N LEU A 88 7.88 -5.12 10.11
CA LEU A 88 8.88 -5.73 10.99
C LEU A 88 10.23 -5.02 10.96
N LEU A 89 10.43 -3.99 10.12
CA LEU A 89 11.68 -3.21 10.08
C LEU A 89 12.05 -2.63 11.45
N LYS A 90 11.08 -2.36 12.32
CA LYS A 90 11.32 -1.85 13.68
C LYS A 90 12.10 -2.82 14.58
N TYR A 91 12.18 -4.09 14.21
CA TYR A 91 12.94 -5.13 14.92
C TYR A 91 14.26 -5.49 14.24
N LEU A 92 14.49 -5.02 13.00
CA LEU A 92 15.68 -5.31 12.23
C LEU A 92 16.93 -4.79 12.94
N HIS A 93 18.03 -5.53 12.87
CA HIS A 93 19.29 -5.09 13.42
C HIS A 93 19.77 -3.77 12.77
N PRO A 94 20.13 -2.73 13.54
CA PRO A 94 20.38 -1.38 13.01
C PRO A 94 21.60 -1.29 12.08
N ALA A 95 22.52 -2.25 12.14
CA ALA A 95 23.65 -2.33 11.23
C ALA A 95 23.25 -2.78 9.81
N ILE A 96 22.14 -3.52 9.66
CA ILE A 96 21.69 -4.05 8.36
C ILE A 96 21.15 -2.90 7.51
N PRO A 97 21.75 -2.61 6.34
CA PRO A 97 21.24 -1.60 5.41
C PRO A 97 19.87 -1.98 4.85
N VAL A 98 18.96 -1.00 4.74
CA VAL A 98 17.62 -1.19 4.17
C VAL A 98 17.48 -0.41 2.86
N TRP A 99 17.34 -1.12 1.76
CA TRP A 99 17.17 -0.55 0.43
C TRP A 99 15.69 -0.23 0.14
N LEU A 100 15.39 1.05 -0.05
CA LEU A 100 14.06 1.58 -0.34
C LEU A 100 14.08 2.43 -1.61
N SER A 101 12.94 2.53 -2.31
CA SER A 101 12.70 3.63 -3.24
C SER A 101 12.48 4.93 -2.48
N GLU A 102 12.68 6.08 -3.14
CA GLU A 102 12.45 7.39 -2.50
C GLU A 102 10.97 7.57 -2.08
N GLY A 103 10.02 7.10 -2.90
CA GLY A 103 8.61 7.14 -2.57
C GLY A 103 8.25 6.27 -1.36
N THR A 104 8.75 5.02 -1.32
CA THR A 104 8.54 4.10 -0.19
C THR A 104 9.11 4.66 1.09
N GLN A 105 10.35 5.17 1.06
CA GLN A 105 10.96 5.85 2.22
C GLN A 105 10.07 7.00 2.72
N LYS A 106 9.59 7.86 1.81
CA LYS A 106 8.80 9.04 2.19
C LYS A 106 7.48 8.65 2.87
N ILE A 107 6.81 7.59 2.41
CA ILE A 107 5.56 7.09 3.01
C ILE A 107 5.81 6.49 4.40
N ILE A 108 6.89 5.74 4.58
CA ILE A 108 7.28 5.18 5.88
C ILE A 108 7.59 6.32 6.86
N GLU A 109 8.40 7.30 6.45
CA GLU A 109 8.70 8.49 7.27
C GLU A 109 7.44 9.26 7.67
N LEU A 110 6.48 9.41 6.75
CA LEU A 110 5.18 10.02 7.05
C LEU A 110 4.36 9.19 8.04
N SER A 111 4.34 7.87 7.87
CA SER A 111 3.63 6.96 8.79
C SER A 111 4.23 7.05 10.21
N GLN A 112 5.56 7.11 10.34
CA GLN A 112 6.25 7.32 11.61
C GLN A 112 5.93 8.71 12.20
N ARG A 113 6.03 9.77 11.38
CA ARG A 113 5.81 11.16 11.80
C ARG A 113 4.39 11.39 12.29
N PHE A 114 3.39 10.85 11.60
CA PHE A 114 1.99 10.94 11.98
C PHE A 114 1.56 9.90 13.03
N ARG A 115 2.53 9.11 13.54
CA ARG A 115 2.33 8.06 14.56
C ARG A 115 1.25 7.06 14.15
N ALA A 116 1.22 6.72 12.86
CA ALA A 116 0.49 5.57 12.34
C ALA A 116 1.26 4.27 12.62
N VAL A 117 2.60 4.36 12.71
CA VAL A 117 3.50 3.30 13.15
C VAL A 117 4.49 3.85 14.18
N ASP A 118 5.18 2.95 14.88
CA ASP A 118 6.26 3.29 15.81
C ASP A 118 7.40 4.00 15.07
N ASN A 119 8.12 4.88 15.78
CA ASN A 119 9.33 5.47 15.23
C ASN A 119 10.52 4.53 15.45
N PHE A 120 11.23 4.16 14.39
CA PHE A 120 12.42 3.32 14.45
C PHE A 120 13.52 3.83 13.51
N PRO A 121 14.80 3.75 13.90
CA PRO A 121 15.90 4.04 13.01
C PRO A 121 16.06 2.91 11.99
N VAL A 122 16.36 3.27 10.75
CA VAL A 122 16.76 2.32 9.70
C VAL A 122 17.95 2.89 8.95
N ASN A 123 18.96 2.06 8.69
CA ASN A 123 20.12 2.40 7.89
C ASN A 123 19.73 2.42 6.40
N VAL A 124 19.03 3.48 5.97
CA VAL A 124 18.43 3.51 4.64
C VAL A 124 19.46 3.72 3.54
N ARG A 125 19.38 2.87 2.50
CA ARG A 125 19.99 3.03 1.19
C ARG A 125 18.88 3.23 0.15
N ARG A 126 19.16 3.99 -0.91
CA ARG A 126 18.16 4.29 -1.95
C ARG A 126 18.48 3.55 -3.23
N PHE A 127 17.50 2.84 -3.78
CA PHE A 127 17.54 2.39 -5.16
C PHE A 127 16.69 3.28 -6.07
N ARG A 128 16.96 3.26 -7.37
CA ARG A 128 16.17 3.95 -8.39
C ARG A 128 15.52 2.93 -9.30
N MET A 129 14.24 3.14 -9.62
CA MET A 129 13.50 2.22 -10.48
C MET A 129 14.22 2.03 -11.82
N TYR A 130 14.33 0.77 -12.25
CA TYR A 130 14.98 0.32 -13.48
C TYR A 130 16.51 0.43 -13.54
N GLU A 131 17.15 1.06 -12.55
CA GLU A 131 18.61 1.15 -12.40
C GLU A 131 19.10 -0.01 -11.51
N PRO A 132 19.89 -0.95 -12.04
CA PRO A 132 20.44 -2.03 -11.24
C PRO A 132 21.46 -1.54 -10.20
N PHE A 133 21.49 -2.20 -9.04
CA PHE A 133 22.49 -2.03 -8.00
C PHE A 133 22.96 -3.40 -7.49
N THR A 134 23.93 -3.44 -6.58
CA THR A 134 24.51 -4.69 -6.07
C THR A 134 24.56 -4.66 -4.55
N VAL A 135 24.24 -5.79 -3.93
CA VAL A 135 24.47 -6.09 -2.51
C VAL A 135 25.29 -7.37 -2.46
N GLY A 136 26.50 -7.31 -1.89
CA GLY A 136 27.45 -8.42 -1.95
C GLY A 136 27.71 -8.86 -3.39
N ASP A 137 27.40 -10.13 -3.70
CA ASP A 137 27.49 -10.72 -5.04
C ASP A 137 26.15 -10.79 -5.80
N ILE A 138 25.07 -10.25 -5.22
CA ILE A 138 23.73 -10.25 -5.82
C ILE A 138 23.50 -8.93 -6.56
N ARG A 139 23.31 -9.01 -7.89
CA ARG A 139 22.85 -7.88 -8.70
C ARG A 139 21.33 -7.80 -8.64
N ILE A 140 20.80 -6.64 -8.25
CA ILE A 140 19.38 -6.39 -8.03
C ILE A 140 18.90 -5.35 -9.03
N ARG A 141 17.82 -5.63 -9.74
CA ARG A 141 17.16 -4.68 -10.63
C ARG A 141 15.72 -4.43 -10.19
N PRO A 142 15.40 -3.23 -9.69
CA PRO A 142 14.04 -2.85 -9.35
C PRO A 142 13.23 -2.47 -10.60
N TYR A 143 11.94 -2.76 -10.60
CA TYR A 143 10.99 -2.35 -11.62
C TYR A 143 9.79 -1.69 -10.96
N LEU A 144 9.45 -0.47 -11.36
CA LEU A 144 8.22 0.16 -10.88
C LEU A 144 7.01 -0.67 -11.32
N MET A 145 6.15 -0.99 -10.37
CA MET A 145 4.89 -1.71 -10.56
C MET A 145 3.69 -0.78 -10.35
N ASP A 146 2.56 -1.14 -10.96
CA ASP A 146 1.27 -0.56 -10.59
C ASP A 146 0.76 -1.32 -9.37
N HIS A 147 0.43 -0.59 -8.31
CA HIS A 147 -0.10 -1.09 -7.06
C HIS A 147 -0.79 0.07 -6.31
N SER A 148 -1.53 -0.22 -5.23
CA SER A 148 -2.14 0.83 -4.41
C SER A 148 -1.14 1.58 -3.53
N ALA A 149 0.00 0.98 -3.18
CA ALA A 149 1.11 1.69 -2.56
C ALA A 149 1.91 2.46 -3.61
N PHE A 150 2.19 3.73 -3.33
CA PHE A 150 2.98 4.55 -4.23
C PHE A 150 4.45 4.10 -4.26
N ASP A 151 5.00 4.02 -5.47
CA ASP A 151 6.39 3.63 -5.75
C ASP A 151 6.74 2.17 -5.43
N ALA A 152 5.76 1.27 -5.60
CA ALA A 152 5.93 -0.17 -5.44
C ALA A 152 6.86 -0.79 -6.50
N ALA A 153 7.62 -1.81 -6.09
CA ALA A 153 8.63 -2.45 -6.92
C ALA A 153 8.50 -3.97 -7.01
N ALA A 154 8.73 -4.50 -8.21
CA ALA A 154 9.22 -5.85 -8.42
C ALA A 154 10.75 -5.84 -8.44
N PHE A 155 11.38 -6.97 -8.14
CA PHE A 155 12.84 -7.12 -8.18
C PHE A 155 13.26 -8.32 -9.02
N GLU A 156 14.31 -8.14 -9.81
CA GLU A 156 15.07 -9.22 -10.46
C GLU A 156 16.42 -9.33 -9.76
N PHE A 157 16.73 -10.52 -9.24
CA PHE A 157 17.97 -10.86 -8.55
C PHE A 157 18.79 -11.79 -9.42
N ALA A 158 20.06 -11.45 -9.66
CA ALA A 158 20.98 -12.26 -10.44
C ALA A 158 22.29 -12.48 -9.66
N ALA A 159 22.62 -13.75 -9.39
CA ALA A 159 23.89 -14.18 -8.80
C ALA A 159 24.13 -15.66 -9.14
N GLU A 160 25.38 -16.11 -9.08
CA GLU A 160 25.74 -17.54 -9.29
C GLU A 160 25.18 -18.15 -10.60
N GLY A 161 25.03 -17.35 -11.65
CA GLY A 161 24.45 -17.77 -12.92
C GLY A 161 22.93 -18.05 -12.90
N LYS A 162 22.25 -17.67 -11.82
CA LYS A 162 20.80 -17.84 -11.60
C LYS A 162 20.07 -16.51 -11.61
N THR A 163 18.81 -16.53 -12.02
CA THR A 163 17.90 -15.38 -11.97
C THR A 163 16.63 -15.71 -11.20
N VAL A 164 16.34 -14.93 -10.15
CA VAL A 164 15.10 -14.98 -9.38
C VAL A 164 14.34 -13.67 -9.59
N ILE A 165 13.04 -13.76 -9.85
CA ILE A 165 12.17 -12.59 -9.95
C ILE A 165 11.17 -12.64 -8.80
N TYR A 166 11.06 -11.55 -8.04
CA TYR A 166 9.99 -11.32 -7.07
C TYR A 166 9.07 -10.21 -7.58
N SER A 167 7.78 -10.49 -7.74
CA SER A 167 6.83 -9.51 -8.30
C SER A 167 6.57 -8.33 -7.38
N GLY A 168 6.82 -8.45 -6.07
CA GLY A 168 6.14 -7.62 -5.09
C GLY A 168 4.62 -7.79 -5.18
N ASP A 169 3.88 -6.81 -4.67
CA ASP A 169 2.46 -6.68 -4.96
C ASP A 169 2.27 -5.84 -6.21
N CYS A 170 1.34 -6.26 -7.06
CA CYS A 170 1.14 -5.60 -8.34
C CYS A 170 -0.29 -5.72 -8.84
N ARG A 171 -0.65 -4.92 -9.84
CA ARG A 171 -1.91 -5.01 -10.58
C ARG A 171 -1.74 -4.51 -12.01
N GLY A 172 -2.71 -4.79 -12.88
CA GLY A 172 -2.77 -4.28 -14.25
C GLY A 172 -3.91 -3.30 -14.51
N HIS A 173 -4.61 -2.83 -13.47
CA HIS A 173 -5.85 -2.04 -13.58
C HIS A 173 -5.85 -0.72 -12.78
N GLY A 174 -4.71 -0.29 -12.25
CA GLY A 174 -4.55 1.03 -11.67
C GLY A 174 -4.27 2.11 -12.72
N ARG A 175 -3.90 3.32 -12.27
CA ARG A 175 -3.56 4.42 -13.19
C ARG A 175 -2.20 4.23 -13.86
N LYS A 176 -1.40 3.29 -13.33
CA LYS A 176 -0.06 2.98 -13.80
C LYS A 176 0.01 1.62 -14.50
N ALA A 177 -1.10 1.03 -14.95
CA ALA A 177 -1.18 -0.31 -15.56
C ALA A 177 -0.07 -0.62 -16.60
N VAL A 178 0.34 0.39 -17.37
CA VAL A 178 1.47 0.32 -18.32
C VAL A 178 2.80 -0.14 -17.69
N CYS A 179 2.96 -0.01 -16.37
CA CYS A 179 4.11 -0.44 -15.61
C CYS A 179 4.21 -1.98 -15.57
N LEU A 180 3.09 -2.69 -15.41
CA LEU A 180 3.07 -4.15 -15.51
C LEU A 180 3.49 -4.60 -16.92
N ASP A 181 2.98 -3.96 -17.96
CA ASP A 181 3.40 -4.29 -19.34
C ASP A 181 4.89 -4.01 -19.56
N ARG A 182 5.41 -2.91 -19.00
CA ARG A 182 6.82 -2.54 -19.10
C ARG A 182 7.70 -3.53 -18.33
N PHE A 183 7.29 -3.95 -17.15
CA PHE A 183 7.95 -5.00 -16.38
C PHE A 183 8.02 -6.29 -17.19
N ILE A 184 6.87 -6.77 -17.68
CA ILE A 184 6.81 -7.97 -18.54
C ILE A 184 7.73 -7.83 -19.74
N ARG A 185 7.81 -6.66 -20.41
CA ARG A 185 8.73 -6.49 -21.55
C ARG A 185 10.21 -6.47 -21.19
N ARG A 186 10.59 -5.94 -20.01
CA ARG A 186 11.99 -5.65 -19.66
C ARG A 186 12.62 -6.62 -18.68
N ALA A 187 11.83 -7.40 -17.96
CA ALA A 187 12.31 -8.45 -17.06
C ALA A 187 12.86 -9.64 -17.87
N THR A 188 13.84 -10.32 -17.29
CA THR A 188 14.47 -11.50 -17.87
C THR A 188 13.44 -12.59 -18.11
N LYS A 189 13.50 -13.18 -19.30
CA LYS A 189 12.65 -14.31 -19.69
C LYS A 189 13.26 -15.60 -19.19
N GLN A 190 12.42 -16.59 -18.89
CA GLN A 190 12.87 -17.89 -18.42
C GLN A 190 13.78 -17.80 -17.18
N ALA A 191 13.46 -16.86 -16.28
CA ALA A 191 14.07 -16.82 -14.96
C ALA A 191 13.92 -18.18 -14.26
N ASP A 192 14.90 -18.54 -13.43
CA ASP A 192 14.90 -19.84 -12.76
C ASP A 192 13.73 -19.97 -11.78
N VAL A 193 13.41 -18.89 -11.06
CA VAL A 193 12.26 -18.83 -10.15
C VAL A 193 11.52 -17.50 -10.33
N LEU A 194 10.19 -17.57 -10.45
CA LEU A 194 9.28 -16.44 -10.25
C LEU A 194 8.53 -16.61 -8.93
N LEU A 195 8.83 -15.75 -7.95
CA LEU A 195 8.05 -15.54 -6.74
C LEU A 195 6.96 -14.51 -7.07
N THR A 196 5.69 -14.90 -7.03
CA THR A 196 4.59 -14.00 -7.43
C THR A 196 3.46 -14.00 -6.43
N GLU A 197 2.91 -12.79 -6.19
CA GLU A 197 1.69 -12.61 -5.41
C GLU A 197 0.48 -13.29 -6.07
N GLY A 198 -0.52 -13.66 -5.28
CA GLY A 198 -1.77 -14.26 -5.76
C GLY A 198 -2.98 -13.90 -4.91
N THR A 199 -3.00 -12.70 -4.33
CA THR A 199 -3.97 -12.30 -3.28
C THR A 199 -5.45 -12.36 -3.76
N MET A 200 -5.68 -12.22 -5.07
CA MET A 200 -7.02 -12.28 -5.68
C MET A 200 -7.42 -13.68 -6.18
N LEU A 201 -6.52 -14.67 -6.18
CA LEU A 201 -6.83 -15.98 -6.77
C LEU A 201 -7.91 -16.75 -6.01
N GLY A 202 -8.01 -16.57 -4.70
CA GLY A 202 -9.10 -17.11 -3.89
C GLY A 202 -10.43 -16.35 -4.03
N ARG A 203 -10.49 -15.32 -4.88
CA ARG A 203 -11.67 -14.45 -5.08
C ARG A 203 -11.95 -14.21 -6.58
N PRO A 204 -12.17 -15.28 -7.38
CA PRO A 204 -12.29 -15.17 -8.84
C PRO A 204 -13.51 -14.37 -9.30
N ASP A 205 -14.56 -14.30 -8.48
CA ASP A 205 -15.82 -13.60 -8.81
C ASP A 205 -15.78 -12.10 -8.44
N GLU A 206 -14.71 -11.61 -7.80
CA GLU A 206 -14.59 -10.20 -7.43
C GLU A 206 -14.41 -9.35 -8.70
N ALA A 207 -15.31 -8.40 -8.93
CA ALA A 207 -15.19 -7.47 -10.05
C ALA A 207 -13.98 -6.56 -9.85
N VAL A 208 -13.10 -6.50 -10.85
CA VAL A 208 -11.86 -5.71 -10.81
C VAL A 208 -11.92 -4.59 -11.85
N PRO A 209 -12.72 -3.53 -11.62
CA PRO A 209 -12.76 -2.40 -12.54
C PRO A 209 -11.43 -1.64 -12.49
N THR A 210 -11.04 -1.06 -13.62
CA THR A 210 -9.90 -0.16 -13.67
C THR A 210 -10.16 1.13 -12.89
N GLU A 211 -9.11 1.83 -12.45
CA GLU A 211 -9.25 3.16 -11.81
C GLU A 211 -9.95 4.18 -12.73
N ASP A 212 -9.84 4.03 -14.05
CA ASP A 212 -10.54 4.89 -15.02
C ASP A 212 -12.03 4.53 -15.15
N GLU A 213 -12.40 3.25 -15.08
CA GLU A 213 -13.80 2.84 -14.96
C GLU A 213 -14.41 3.28 -13.64
N LEU A 214 -13.66 3.12 -12.54
CA LEU A 214 -14.04 3.60 -11.21
C LEU A 214 -14.30 5.12 -11.24
N GLN A 215 -13.43 5.89 -11.90
CA GLN A 215 -13.62 7.32 -12.10
C GLN A 215 -14.94 7.63 -12.81
N LYS A 216 -15.30 6.89 -13.87
CA LYS A 216 -16.56 7.10 -14.59
C LYS A 216 -17.77 6.81 -13.70
N VAL A 217 -17.72 5.73 -12.92
CA VAL A 217 -18.78 5.37 -11.96
C VAL A 217 -18.94 6.45 -10.88
N ILE A 218 -17.83 6.90 -10.29
CA ILE A 218 -17.82 7.98 -9.28
C ILE A 218 -18.35 9.28 -9.88
N THR A 219 -17.92 9.65 -11.09
CA THR A 219 -18.36 10.88 -11.78
C THR A 219 -19.88 10.83 -12.01
N LYS A 220 -20.42 9.71 -12.51
CA LYS A 220 -21.86 9.53 -12.71
C LYS A 220 -22.65 9.62 -11.40
N ALA A 221 -22.16 8.96 -10.34
CA ALA A 221 -22.81 9.00 -9.03
C ALA A 221 -22.77 10.41 -8.42
N ALA A 222 -21.65 11.12 -8.53
CA ALA A 222 -21.47 12.48 -8.05
C ALA A 222 -22.32 13.50 -8.81
N ALA A 223 -22.47 13.34 -10.14
CA ALA A 223 -23.32 14.20 -10.97
C ALA A 223 -24.82 14.01 -10.67
N ALA A 224 -25.23 12.82 -10.25
CA ALA A 224 -26.61 12.53 -9.85
C ALA A 224 -26.96 13.02 -8.44
N SER A 225 -25.95 13.31 -7.61
CA SER A 225 -26.15 13.81 -6.24
C SER A 225 -26.29 15.33 -6.25
N ARG A 226 -27.37 15.85 -5.64
CA ARG A 226 -27.59 17.29 -5.47
C ARG A 226 -26.83 17.87 -4.27
N GLY A 227 -26.57 17.06 -3.24
CA GLY A 227 -25.85 17.47 -2.04
C GLY A 227 -24.33 17.27 -2.11
N PRO A 228 -23.65 17.25 -0.95
CA PRO A 228 -22.22 16.97 -0.87
C PRO A 228 -21.90 15.53 -1.26
N VAL A 229 -20.73 15.34 -1.87
CA VAL A 229 -20.15 14.02 -2.07
C VAL A 229 -19.04 13.82 -1.03
N LEU A 230 -19.27 12.94 -0.07
CA LEU A 230 -18.25 12.53 0.89
C LEU A 230 -17.61 11.23 0.39
N PHE A 231 -16.31 11.07 0.58
CA PHE A 231 -15.65 9.83 0.22
C PHE A 231 -14.59 9.42 1.23
N GLN A 232 -14.38 8.11 1.35
CA GLN A 232 -13.37 7.52 2.21
C GLN A 232 -12.47 6.58 1.41
N CYS A 233 -11.17 6.87 1.39
CA CYS A 233 -10.12 6.03 0.83
C CYS A 233 -8.83 6.19 1.66
N SER A 234 -7.83 5.33 1.44
CA SER A 234 -6.52 5.50 2.06
C SER A 234 -5.83 6.75 1.53
N SER A 235 -5.30 7.59 2.43
CA SER A 235 -4.51 8.77 2.05
C SER A 235 -3.21 8.42 1.33
N GLN A 236 -2.77 7.17 1.43
CA GLN A 236 -1.55 6.67 0.78
C GLN A 236 -1.85 6.01 -0.57
N ASN A 237 -3.14 5.78 -0.91
CA ASN A 237 -3.55 5.34 -2.24
C ASN A 237 -3.72 6.55 -3.18
N ILE A 238 -2.60 6.97 -3.76
CA ILE A 238 -2.52 8.17 -4.60
C ILE A 238 -3.36 8.03 -5.88
N ASP A 239 -3.39 6.83 -6.47
CA ASP A 239 -4.21 6.56 -7.65
C ASP A 239 -5.70 6.84 -7.37
N ARG A 240 -6.19 6.38 -6.21
CA ARG A 240 -7.58 6.60 -5.79
C ARG A 240 -7.86 8.07 -5.48
N LEU A 241 -6.93 8.77 -4.84
CA LEU A 241 -7.05 10.22 -4.62
C LEU A 241 -7.12 10.99 -5.95
N VAL A 242 -6.30 10.62 -6.94
CA VAL A 242 -6.36 11.20 -8.29
C VAL A 242 -7.68 10.86 -8.98
N THR A 243 -8.23 9.65 -8.76
CA THR A 243 -9.56 9.26 -9.25
C THR A 243 -10.66 10.16 -8.71
N PHE A 244 -10.71 10.40 -7.40
CA PHE A 244 -11.67 11.35 -6.83
C PHE A 244 -11.40 12.79 -7.26
N TYR A 245 -10.14 13.22 -7.34
CA TYR A 245 -9.79 14.55 -7.83
C TYR A 245 -10.31 14.81 -9.24
N LYS A 246 -10.08 13.87 -10.17
CA LYS A 246 -10.60 13.97 -11.55
C LYS A 246 -12.12 13.96 -11.60
N ALA A 247 -12.78 13.13 -10.78
CA ALA A 247 -14.25 13.11 -10.69
C ALA A 247 -14.81 14.42 -10.14
N ALA A 248 -14.14 15.03 -9.15
CA ALA A 248 -14.50 16.34 -8.62
C ALA A 248 -14.43 17.42 -9.71
N LEU A 249 -13.32 17.47 -10.46
CA LEU A 249 -13.17 18.40 -11.58
C LEU A 249 -14.26 18.23 -12.64
N SER A 250 -14.53 16.98 -13.06
CA SER A 250 -15.55 16.69 -14.07
C SER A 250 -16.98 17.03 -13.65
N THR A 251 -17.22 17.20 -12.35
CA THR A 251 -18.53 17.56 -11.78
C THR A 251 -18.58 19.00 -11.27
N GLY A 252 -17.55 19.81 -11.53
CA GLY A 252 -17.47 21.20 -11.07
C GLY A 252 -17.33 21.35 -9.55
N ARG A 253 -16.98 20.27 -8.84
CA ARG A 253 -16.87 20.23 -7.38
C ARG A 253 -15.46 20.59 -6.92
N LEU A 254 -15.35 21.30 -5.79
CA LEU A 254 -14.10 21.46 -5.07
C LEU A 254 -13.65 20.10 -4.52
N PHE A 255 -12.38 19.77 -4.71
CA PHE A 255 -11.77 18.59 -4.12
C PHE A 255 -11.22 18.95 -2.74
N VAL A 256 -11.88 18.50 -1.68
CA VAL A 256 -11.54 18.84 -0.30
C VAL A 256 -10.88 17.64 0.36
N VAL A 257 -9.67 17.82 0.89
CA VAL A 257 -8.95 16.79 1.64
C VAL A 257 -8.63 17.26 3.05
N ASP A 258 -8.40 16.33 3.98
CA ASP A 258 -7.91 16.68 5.31
C ASP A 258 -6.41 17.08 5.27
N VAL A 259 -5.95 17.75 6.33
CA VAL A 259 -4.55 18.19 6.48
C VAL A 259 -3.52 17.06 6.41
N TYR A 260 -3.86 15.83 6.81
CA TYR A 260 -2.94 14.69 6.70
C TYR A 260 -2.78 14.28 5.24
N THR A 261 -3.89 14.05 4.53
CA THR A 261 -3.90 13.74 3.10
C THR A 261 -3.19 14.84 2.28
N ALA A 262 -3.41 16.11 2.63
CA ALA A 262 -2.70 17.23 2.01
C ALA A 262 -1.18 17.15 2.18
N ASN A 263 -0.71 16.79 3.38
CA ASN A 263 0.72 16.60 3.64
C ASN A 263 1.30 15.40 2.87
N VAL A 264 0.57 14.28 2.79
CA VAL A 264 1.01 13.12 1.98
C VAL A 264 1.19 13.51 0.51
N LEU A 265 0.20 14.17 -0.08
CA LEU A 265 0.25 14.62 -1.48
C LEU A 265 1.41 15.59 -1.73
N HIS A 266 1.63 16.53 -0.81
CA HIS A 266 2.73 17.50 -0.93
C HIS A 266 4.11 16.84 -0.85
N GLU A 267 4.33 15.97 0.13
CA GLU A 267 5.62 15.33 0.36
C GLU A 267 6.01 14.40 -0.80
N LEU A 268 5.03 13.70 -1.38
CA LEU A 268 5.23 12.91 -2.61
C LEU A 268 5.36 13.79 -3.86
N HIS A 269 4.79 15.00 -3.89
CA HIS A 269 5.07 15.96 -4.96
C HIS A 269 6.53 16.43 -4.91
N MET A 270 7.08 16.65 -3.71
CA MET A 270 8.46 17.11 -3.52
C MET A 270 9.52 16.10 -3.97
N THR A 271 9.17 14.82 -4.19
CA THR A 271 10.09 13.83 -4.79
C THR A 271 10.18 13.95 -6.33
N GLY A 272 9.68 15.04 -6.91
CA GLY A 272 9.76 15.32 -8.36
C GLY A 272 8.60 14.75 -9.17
N THR A 273 7.50 14.36 -8.52
CA THR A 273 6.32 13.83 -9.19
C THR A 273 5.38 14.95 -9.68
N ARG A 274 4.33 14.59 -10.42
CA ARG A 274 3.26 15.51 -10.86
C ARG A 274 1.96 15.29 -10.09
N ILE A 275 2.04 14.75 -8.87
CA ILE A 275 0.87 14.48 -8.04
C ILE A 275 0.16 15.80 -7.71
N PRO A 276 -1.16 15.91 -7.92
CA PRO A 276 -1.92 17.08 -7.48
C PRO A 276 -1.86 17.24 -5.96
N TYR A 277 -1.56 18.44 -5.49
CA TYR A 277 -1.55 18.78 -4.07
C TYR A 277 -2.06 20.23 -3.87
N PRO A 278 -2.50 20.61 -2.65
CA PRO A 278 -2.98 21.97 -2.40
C PRO A 278 -1.89 23.02 -2.68
N SER A 279 -2.05 23.73 -3.80
CA SER A 279 -1.14 24.77 -4.27
C SER A 279 -1.84 25.69 -5.26
N ARG A 280 -1.18 26.81 -5.65
CA ARG A 280 -1.71 27.73 -6.67
C ARG A 280 -1.88 27.05 -8.04
N ALA A 281 -1.08 26.04 -8.34
CA ALA A 281 -1.18 25.26 -9.59
C ALA A 281 -2.43 24.35 -9.61
N TYR A 282 -2.99 24.03 -8.45
CA TYR A 282 -4.19 23.19 -8.30
C TYR A 282 -5.29 23.96 -7.52
N PRO A 283 -5.86 25.02 -8.12
CA PRO A 283 -6.77 25.94 -7.41
C PRO A 283 -8.12 25.33 -7.03
N HIS A 284 -8.43 24.11 -7.46
CA HIS A 284 -9.64 23.37 -7.07
C HIS A 284 -9.46 22.49 -5.82
N ILE A 285 -8.23 22.35 -5.33
CA ILE A 285 -7.94 21.60 -4.12
C ILE A 285 -8.07 22.53 -2.91
N ARG A 286 -8.82 22.10 -1.90
CA ARG A 286 -8.96 22.80 -0.62
C ARG A 286 -8.63 21.86 0.54
N VAL A 287 -8.21 22.45 1.65
CA VAL A 287 -7.84 21.70 2.86
C VAL A 287 -8.82 22.00 3.97
N PHE A 288 -9.48 20.96 4.44
CA PHE A 288 -10.26 21.01 5.67
C PHE A 288 -9.38 20.59 6.85
N TYR A 289 -9.58 21.23 8.00
CA TYR A 289 -8.82 20.98 9.22
C TYR A 289 -9.73 20.38 10.29
N PRO A 290 -9.90 19.04 10.33
CA PRO A 290 -10.66 18.39 11.39
C PRO A 290 -10.06 18.71 12.75
N LYS A 291 -10.89 18.97 13.76
CA LYS A 291 -10.41 19.53 15.04
C LYS A 291 -9.42 18.59 15.72
N GLU A 292 -9.81 17.33 15.90
CA GLU A 292 -9.03 16.33 16.63
C GLU A 292 -7.72 15.98 15.89
N LEU A 293 -7.79 15.82 14.56
CA LEU A 293 -6.61 15.58 13.74
C LEU A 293 -5.63 16.76 13.80
N THR A 294 -6.12 17.98 13.61
CA THR A 294 -5.29 19.18 13.56
C THR A 294 -4.61 19.43 14.91
N GLN A 295 -5.35 19.28 16.02
CA GLN A 295 -4.77 19.38 17.36
C GLN A 295 -3.69 18.32 17.58
N LYS A 296 -3.93 17.05 17.18
CA LYS A 296 -2.93 15.99 17.27
C LYS A 296 -1.65 16.35 16.51
N ILE A 297 -1.76 16.96 15.33
CA ILE A 297 -0.60 17.37 14.52
C ILE A 297 0.16 18.51 15.22
N PHE A 298 -0.53 19.53 15.72
CA PHE A 298 0.10 20.61 16.50
C PHE A 298 0.88 20.06 17.70
N ASP A 299 0.24 19.20 18.50
CA ASP A 299 0.82 18.73 19.77
C ASP A 299 1.96 17.74 19.58
N LYS A 300 1.88 16.89 18.54
CA LYS A 300 2.75 15.70 18.41
C LYS A 300 3.74 15.75 17.26
N ILE A 301 3.55 16.66 16.29
CA ILE A 301 4.32 16.70 15.04
C ILE A 301 4.95 18.08 14.86
N GLY A 302 4.15 19.14 14.90
CA GLY A 302 4.62 20.51 14.81
C GLY A 302 3.73 21.43 13.98
N GLU A 303 3.85 22.73 14.26
CA GLU A 303 3.07 23.79 13.62
C GLU A 303 3.25 23.87 12.11
N GLU A 304 4.45 23.56 11.60
CA GLU A 304 4.73 23.55 10.15
C GLU A 304 3.75 22.64 9.42
N TYR A 305 3.63 21.36 9.84
CA TYR A 305 2.71 20.38 9.25
C TYR A 305 1.24 20.76 9.45
N ALA A 306 0.93 21.37 10.60
CA ALA A 306 -0.43 21.78 10.94
C ALA A 306 -0.89 23.02 10.15
N ARG A 307 0.01 23.92 9.73
CA ARG A 307 -0.36 25.19 9.07
C ARG A 307 0.04 25.29 7.60
N ARG A 308 0.83 24.33 7.08
CA ARG A 308 1.39 24.33 5.70
C ARG A 308 0.42 24.78 4.61
N PHE A 309 -0.85 24.39 4.71
CA PHE A 309 -1.89 24.66 3.71
C PHE A 309 -2.94 25.70 4.12
N SER A 310 -2.64 26.55 5.10
CA SER A 310 -3.54 27.64 5.53
C SER A 310 -4.03 28.52 4.36
N PRO A 311 -3.21 28.85 3.34
CA PRO A 311 -3.68 29.60 2.17
C PRO A 311 -4.75 28.89 1.32
N PHE A 312 -4.90 27.57 1.46
CA PHE A 312 -5.86 26.73 0.73
C PHE A 312 -6.97 26.20 1.64
N TRP A 313 -7.09 26.75 2.85
CA TRP A 313 -8.09 26.36 3.84
C TRP A 313 -9.52 26.58 3.33
N ILE A 314 -10.41 25.66 3.68
CA ILE A 314 -11.86 25.86 3.61
C ILE A 314 -12.47 25.74 5.02
N SER A 315 -13.14 26.80 5.45
CA SER A 315 -13.83 26.87 6.75
C SER A 315 -15.08 25.98 6.81
N ARG A 316 -15.60 25.73 8.02
CA ARG A 316 -16.84 24.96 8.22
C ARG A 316 -18.02 25.66 7.56
N GLU A 317 -18.06 26.98 7.68
CA GLU A 317 -19.07 27.86 7.11
C GLU A 317 -19.02 27.80 5.58
N GLN A 318 -17.82 27.84 4.98
CA GLN A 318 -17.67 27.68 3.53
C GLN A 318 -18.01 26.27 3.05
N VAL A 319 -17.68 25.23 3.82
CA VAL A 319 -18.09 23.84 3.54
C VAL A 319 -19.61 23.73 3.52
N ALA A 320 -20.30 24.32 4.51
CA ALA A 320 -21.76 24.36 4.58
C ALA A 320 -22.39 25.11 3.39
N GLN A 321 -21.92 26.33 3.12
CA GLN A 321 -22.39 27.19 2.03
C GLN A 321 -22.17 26.56 0.65
N LYS A 322 -21.12 25.73 0.51
CA LYS A 322 -20.74 25.09 -0.76
C LYS A 322 -21.09 23.60 -0.79
N GLN A 323 -21.95 23.10 0.10
CA GLN A 323 -22.17 21.65 0.21
C GLN A 323 -22.55 20.99 -1.12
N GLU A 324 -23.33 21.65 -1.97
CA GLU A 324 -23.72 21.13 -3.29
C GLU A 324 -22.56 21.05 -4.30
N ASN A 325 -21.43 21.69 -3.99
CA ASN A 325 -20.27 21.86 -4.87
C ASN A 325 -18.98 21.31 -4.25
N ILE A 326 -19.05 20.41 -3.26
CA ILE A 326 -17.86 19.75 -2.70
C ILE A 326 -17.84 18.25 -2.98
N MET A 327 -16.62 17.75 -3.13
CA MET A 327 -16.25 16.34 -2.99
C MET A 327 -15.18 16.23 -1.91
N MET A 328 -15.53 15.73 -0.74
CA MET A 328 -14.72 15.85 0.47
C MET A 328 -14.28 14.49 1.04
N ASN A 329 -12.98 14.34 1.26
CA ASN A 329 -12.42 13.20 1.98
C ASN A 329 -12.86 13.25 3.45
N VAL A 330 -13.40 12.14 3.96
CA VAL A 330 -13.85 12.02 5.35
C VAL A 330 -13.37 10.73 5.99
N ARG A 331 -13.43 10.71 7.33
CA ARG A 331 -13.12 9.58 8.20
C ARG A 331 -14.16 9.47 9.30
N PRO A 332 -14.31 8.29 9.94
CA PRO A 332 -15.17 8.14 11.11
C PRO A 332 -14.92 9.16 12.23
N SER A 333 -13.65 9.49 12.50
CA SER A 333 -13.28 10.52 13.49
C SER A 333 -13.78 11.93 13.17
N MET A 334 -14.21 12.19 11.93
CA MET A 334 -14.73 13.48 11.50
C MET A 334 -16.24 13.64 11.74
N GLN A 335 -16.93 12.66 12.32
CA GLN A 335 -18.37 12.71 12.58
C GLN A 335 -18.81 14.04 13.25
N ARG A 336 -18.11 14.45 14.32
CA ARG A 336 -18.41 15.72 15.03
C ARG A 336 -18.14 16.95 14.16
N ASP A 337 -17.17 16.88 13.27
CA ASP A 337 -16.85 17.97 12.36
C ASP A 337 -17.92 18.10 11.27
N ILE A 338 -18.38 16.99 10.71
CA ILE A 338 -19.49 16.93 9.74
C ILE A 338 -20.77 17.49 10.35
N ALA A 339 -21.11 17.09 11.58
CA ALA A 339 -22.26 17.62 12.32
C ALA A 339 -22.19 19.14 12.47
N LYS A 340 -21.03 19.68 12.85
CA LYS A 340 -20.81 21.11 13.03
C LYS A 340 -20.80 21.91 11.72
N CYS A 341 -20.43 21.29 10.61
CA CYS A 341 -20.60 21.88 9.28
C CYS A 341 -22.07 21.89 8.84
N GLY A 342 -22.96 21.16 9.51
CA GLY A 342 -24.37 21.06 9.12
C GLY A 342 -24.59 20.34 7.78
N LEU A 343 -23.65 19.49 7.36
CA LEU A 343 -23.77 18.73 6.11
C LEU A 343 -24.90 17.70 6.22
N HIS A 344 -25.72 17.58 5.18
CA HIS A 344 -26.84 16.65 5.12
C HIS A 344 -27.17 16.31 3.66
N GLY A 345 -27.97 15.26 3.45
CA GLY A 345 -28.64 15.02 2.16
C GLY A 345 -27.69 14.88 0.96
N GLY A 346 -26.79 13.89 0.98
CA GLY A 346 -25.76 13.73 -0.06
C GLY A 346 -25.43 12.29 -0.44
N LEU A 347 -24.21 12.09 -0.92
CA LEU A 347 -23.66 10.78 -1.29
C LEU A 347 -22.39 10.53 -0.49
N PHE A 348 -22.32 9.40 0.22
CA PHE A 348 -21.11 8.87 0.81
C PHE A 348 -20.60 7.70 -0.03
N ILE A 349 -19.33 7.76 -0.43
CA ILE A 349 -18.64 6.72 -1.19
C ILE A 349 -17.58 6.07 -0.30
N TYR A 350 -17.82 4.83 0.10
CA TYR A 350 -16.82 3.98 0.73
C TYR A 350 -15.94 3.36 -0.36
N SER A 351 -14.62 3.58 -0.29
CA SER A 351 -13.67 3.21 -1.34
C SER A 351 -12.44 2.50 -0.79
N LEU A 352 -12.64 1.73 0.27
CA LEU A 352 -11.65 0.86 0.92
C LEU A 352 -12.05 -0.61 0.73
N TRP A 353 -11.20 -1.54 1.16
CA TRP A 353 -11.56 -2.95 1.21
C TRP A 353 -12.73 -3.17 2.19
N ASP A 354 -13.68 -4.01 1.82
CA ASP A 354 -14.90 -4.24 2.60
C ASP A 354 -14.61 -4.95 3.94
N GLY A 355 -13.47 -5.64 4.07
CA GLY A 355 -13.06 -6.24 5.35
C GLY A 355 -12.90 -5.22 6.48
N TYR A 356 -12.48 -3.98 6.18
CA TYR A 356 -12.40 -2.91 7.19
C TYR A 356 -13.77 -2.31 7.54
N ARG A 357 -14.82 -2.64 6.78
CA ARG A 357 -16.15 -2.06 6.95
C ARG A 357 -16.95 -2.72 8.09
N GLY A 358 -16.53 -3.90 8.52
CA GLY A 358 -17.13 -4.62 9.65
C GLY A 358 -16.87 -3.98 11.02
N GLU A 359 -15.88 -3.09 11.12
CA GLU A 359 -15.52 -2.43 12.37
C GLU A 359 -16.65 -1.56 12.93
N LYS A 360 -16.88 -1.64 14.25
CA LYS A 360 -17.98 -0.92 14.91
C LYS A 360 -17.95 0.58 14.66
N TYR A 361 -16.77 1.20 14.71
CA TYR A 361 -16.63 2.64 14.48
C TYR A 361 -17.02 3.06 13.06
N GLN A 362 -16.83 2.18 12.07
CA GLN A 362 -17.20 2.43 10.68
C GLN A 362 -18.71 2.28 10.50
N GLN A 363 -19.32 1.25 11.11
CA GLN A 363 -20.76 1.06 11.10
C GLN A 363 -21.51 2.22 11.76
N ASP A 364 -21.05 2.67 12.92
CA ASP A 364 -21.63 3.81 13.65
C ASP A 364 -21.55 5.10 12.81
N PHE A 365 -20.43 5.30 12.09
CA PHE A 365 -20.25 6.45 11.21
C PHE A 365 -21.20 6.42 10.00
N GLU A 366 -21.35 5.28 9.34
CA GLU A 366 -22.27 5.13 8.21
C GLU A 366 -23.73 5.27 8.66
N ALA A 367 -24.10 4.71 9.82
CA ALA A 367 -25.43 4.87 10.40
C ALA A 367 -25.75 6.34 10.69
N TYR A 368 -24.77 7.10 11.22
CA TYR A 368 -24.90 8.54 11.39
C TYR A 368 -25.13 9.27 10.06
N LEU A 369 -24.33 8.98 9.03
CA LEU A 369 -24.47 9.60 7.72
C LEU A 369 -25.84 9.30 7.08
N GLN A 370 -26.31 8.06 7.18
CA GLN A 370 -27.65 7.68 6.74
C GLN A 370 -28.74 8.44 7.50
N GLY A 371 -28.59 8.59 8.82
CA GLY A 371 -29.51 9.33 9.68
C GLY A 371 -29.67 10.81 9.32
N ILE A 372 -28.64 11.42 8.70
CA ILE A 372 -28.68 12.81 8.20
C ILE A 372 -28.91 12.87 6.66
N GLY A 373 -29.38 11.78 6.07
CA GLY A 373 -29.88 11.74 4.69
C GLY A 373 -28.83 11.43 3.62
N PHE A 374 -27.65 10.88 3.97
CA PHE A 374 -26.71 10.41 2.95
C PHE A 374 -27.09 9.03 2.41
N SER A 375 -27.05 8.91 1.08
CA SER A 375 -26.97 7.60 0.44
C SER A 375 -25.54 7.06 0.55
N CYS A 376 -25.37 5.79 0.92
CA CYS A 376 -24.05 5.17 1.05
C CYS A 376 -23.83 4.17 -0.09
N ARG A 377 -22.68 4.24 -0.76
CA ARG A 377 -22.29 3.31 -1.84
C ARG A 377 -20.87 2.80 -1.63
N SER A 378 -20.65 1.51 -1.86
CA SER A 378 -19.28 0.97 -1.99
C SER A 378 -18.85 1.05 -3.44
N ILE A 379 -17.73 1.72 -3.69
CA ILE A 379 -17.11 1.84 -5.02
C ILE A 379 -15.61 1.65 -4.81
N HIS A 380 -15.13 0.43 -5.06
CA HIS A 380 -13.76 0.03 -4.81
C HIS A 380 -13.18 -0.79 -5.98
N THR A 381 -11.85 -0.82 -6.06
CA THR A 381 -11.10 -1.78 -6.88
C THR A 381 -9.80 -2.12 -6.15
N SER A 382 -9.38 -3.38 -6.27
CA SER A 382 -8.27 -3.98 -5.52
C SER A 382 -6.91 -3.37 -5.90
N GLY A 383 -5.97 -3.41 -4.95
CA GLY A 383 -4.56 -3.12 -5.17
C GLY A 383 -3.79 -4.26 -5.85
N HIS A 384 -4.33 -5.48 -5.84
CA HIS A 384 -3.66 -6.72 -6.25
C HIS A 384 -4.12 -7.22 -7.61
N ALA A 385 -3.29 -8.03 -8.26
CA ALA A 385 -3.47 -8.46 -9.64
C ALA A 385 -4.68 -9.37 -9.80
N ALA A 386 -5.49 -9.12 -10.83
CA ALA A 386 -6.51 -10.07 -11.24
C ALA A 386 -5.85 -11.36 -11.77
N ALA A 387 -6.58 -12.48 -11.75
CA ALA A 387 -6.09 -13.76 -12.26
C ALA A 387 -5.53 -13.65 -13.70
N ASN A 388 -6.18 -12.86 -14.56
CA ASN A 388 -5.73 -12.63 -15.94
C ASN A 388 -4.38 -11.90 -16.02
N ASP A 389 -4.09 -10.98 -15.10
CA ASP A 389 -2.80 -10.29 -15.05
C ASP A 389 -1.68 -11.23 -14.61
N ILE A 390 -1.94 -12.05 -13.59
CA ILE A 390 -1.01 -13.09 -13.12
C ILE A 390 -0.74 -14.10 -14.25
N GLN A 391 -1.80 -14.61 -14.90
CA GLN A 391 -1.67 -15.54 -16.02
C GLN A 391 -0.87 -14.92 -17.18
N ARG A 392 -1.13 -13.66 -17.52
CA ARG A 392 -0.39 -12.92 -18.54
C ARG A 392 1.09 -12.75 -18.17
N MET A 393 1.38 -12.43 -16.91
CA MET A 393 2.74 -12.29 -16.40
C MET A 393 3.49 -13.62 -16.49
N VAL A 394 2.89 -14.71 -15.97
CA VAL A 394 3.44 -16.07 -16.03
C VAL A 394 3.71 -16.48 -17.48
N ALA A 395 2.73 -16.36 -18.37
CA ALA A 395 2.85 -16.78 -19.76
C ALA A 395 3.90 -15.99 -20.54
N LYS A 396 4.06 -14.69 -20.26
CA LYS A 396 5.01 -13.83 -20.99
C LYS A 396 6.42 -13.85 -20.41
N LEU A 397 6.60 -14.13 -19.12
CA LEU A 397 7.92 -14.32 -18.52
C LEU A 397 8.45 -15.73 -18.74
N ASP A 398 7.56 -16.72 -18.84
CA ASP A 398 7.87 -18.13 -19.05
C ASP A 398 8.94 -18.69 -18.08
N PRO A 399 8.82 -18.48 -16.76
CA PRO A 399 9.84 -18.91 -15.80
C PRO A 399 9.99 -20.44 -15.78
N LYS A 400 11.10 -20.94 -15.25
CA LYS A 400 11.33 -22.39 -15.08
C LYS A 400 10.54 -22.96 -13.91
N LYS A 401 10.42 -22.20 -12.82
CA LYS A 401 9.59 -22.52 -11.64
C LYS A 401 8.76 -21.31 -11.23
N ILE A 402 7.53 -21.55 -10.82
CA ILE A 402 6.64 -20.53 -10.24
C ILE A 402 6.40 -20.89 -8.78
N VAL A 403 6.71 -19.98 -7.88
CA VAL A 403 6.51 -20.16 -6.44
C VAL A 403 5.48 -19.12 -5.99
N PRO A 404 4.22 -19.53 -5.74
CA PRO A 404 3.20 -18.66 -5.19
C PRO A 404 3.62 -18.13 -3.81
N VAL A 405 3.46 -16.82 -3.62
CA VAL A 405 3.54 -16.17 -2.32
C VAL A 405 2.36 -15.21 -2.18
N HIS A 406 2.12 -14.67 -0.98
CA HIS A 406 1.08 -13.66 -0.72
C HIS A 406 -0.30 -14.06 -1.25
N THR A 407 -0.75 -15.26 -0.84
CA THR A 407 -2.03 -15.85 -1.27
C THR A 407 -2.54 -16.83 -0.22
N MET A 408 -3.87 -16.86 -0.05
CA MET A 408 -4.55 -17.90 0.74
C MET A 408 -4.80 -19.18 -0.07
N ASP A 409 -4.68 -19.13 -1.40
CA ASP A 409 -4.92 -20.28 -2.28
C ASP A 409 -3.76 -20.45 -3.28
N PRO A 410 -2.61 -20.98 -2.81
CA PRO A 410 -1.46 -21.21 -3.68
C PRO A 410 -1.71 -22.34 -4.69
N GLN A 411 -2.68 -23.24 -4.45
CA GLN A 411 -3.02 -24.33 -5.37
C GLN A 411 -3.66 -23.81 -6.66
N ALA A 412 -4.43 -22.71 -6.59
CA ALA A 412 -5.07 -22.08 -7.74
C ALA A 412 -4.08 -21.75 -8.87
N PHE A 413 -2.80 -21.49 -8.56
CA PHE A 413 -1.76 -21.26 -9.57
C PHE A 413 -1.54 -22.42 -10.54
N ARG A 414 -1.82 -23.66 -10.12
CA ARG A 414 -1.65 -24.86 -10.98
C ARG A 414 -2.59 -24.84 -12.19
N SER A 415 -3.66 -24.05 -12.14
CA SER A 415 -4.53 -23.82 -13.30
C SER A 415 -3.83 -23.00 -14.40
N PHE A 416 -2.77 -22.25 -14.08
CA PHE A 416 -2.04 -21.40 -15.03
C PHE A 416 -0.80 -22.07 -15.61
N SER A 417 -0.15 -22.97 -14.88
CA SER A 417 1.07 -23.65 -15.32
C SER A 417 1.35 -24.90 -14.49
N ASP A 418 1.92 -25.91 -15.15
CA ASP A 418 2.51 -27.11 -14.58
C ASP A 418 3.87 -26.85 -13.87
N LYS A 419 4.48 -25.68 -14.09
CA LYS A 419 5.76 -25.27 -13.49
C LYS A 419 5.62 -24.75 -12.05
N VAL A 420 4.43 -24.88 -11.45
CA VAL A 420 4.14 -24.38 -10.09
C VAL A 420 4.74 -25.32 -9.05
N VAL A 421 5.60 -24.76 -8.18
CA VAL A 421 6.23 -25.45 -7.06
C VAL A 421 5.76 -24.79 -5.77
N LEU A 422 5.05 -25.54 -4.95
CA LEU A 422 4.57 -25.07 -3.66
C LEU A 422 5.67 -25.25 -2.61
N GLN A 423 5.84 -24.25 -1.78
CA GLN A 423 6.85 -24.22 -0.73
C GLN A 423 6.19 -24.13 0.64
N GLU A 424 6.89 -24.59 1.67
CA GLU A 424 6.48 -24.44 3.06
C GLU A 424 7.30 -23.32 3.71
N ASN A 425 6.66 -22.58 4.63
CA ASN A 425 7.36 -21.54 5.37
C ASN A 425 8.56 -22.14 6.15
N GLY A 426 9.70 -21.46 6.11
CA GLY A 426 10.93 -21.84 6.81
C GLY A 426 11.75 -22.96 6.17
N LYS A 427 11.27 -23.58 5.07
CA LYS A 427 12.07 -24.58 4.33
C LYS A 427 12.91 -23.91 3.25
N GLU A 428 14.21 -24.15 3.29
CA GLU A 428 15.16 -23.71 2.26
C GLU A 428 15.02 -24.57 0.98
N PHE A 429 15.12 -23.95 -0.19
CA PHE A 429 15.19 -24.65 -1.47
C PHE A 429 16.16 -23.99 -2.45
N ALA A 430 16.74 -24.79 -3.34
CA ALA A 430 17.66 -24.33 -4.37
C ALA A 430 16.92 -23.76 -5.60
N VAL A 431 17.50 -22.69 -6.16
CA VAL A 431 17.02 -22.02 -7.39
C VAL A 431 17.18 -22.89 -8.63
#